data_AF-A0A392MBQ7-F1
#
_entry.id   AF-A0A392MBQ7-F1
#
_cell.length_a   1.000
_cell.length_b   1.000
_cell.length_c   1.000
_cell.angle_alpha   90.00
_cell.angle_beta   90.00
_cell.angle_gamma   90.00
#
_symmetry.space_group_name_H-M   'P 1'
#
loop_
_entity.id
_entity.type
_entity.pdbx_description
1 polymer ?
#
loop_
_entity_poly.entity_id
_entity_poly.type
_entity_poly.pdbx_seq_one_letter_code
_entity_poly.pdbx_strand_id
1 'polypeptide(L)'
;VFDLGENSPDKVLSTIYANLESLKKKGDEFAMKTMEKLRLIVAGGDGTAGWLLGVICDLELSHPPAIATVPLGTGNNLPFAFGWGKKNPGTDQRSVEAFLDQVMKAKEMKIDNWHILMRMRAPKQGSCDPIAPLELPHSLHAFHRVSDTDELNM
;
A
#
# COMPACT_ATOMS: atom_id res chain seq x y z
N VAL A 1 -11.93 7.58 8.03
CA VAL A 1 -11.39 7.84 6.68
C VAL A 1 -10.13 8.65 6.86
N PHE A 2 -9.04 8.30 6.18
CA PHE A 2 -7.78 9.04 6.24
C PHE A 2 -7.51 9.65 4.87
N ASP A 3 -7.17 10.93 4.83
CA ASP A 3 -6.68 11.58 3.63
C ASP A 3 -5.17 11.34 3.50
N LEU A 4 -4.77 10.71 2.40
CA LEU A 4 -3.37 10.35 2.14
C LEU A 4 -2.50 11.53 1.68
N GLY A 5 -3.11 12.65 1.29
CA GLY A 5 -2.41 13.91 1.04
C GLY A 5 -1.98 14.62 2.34
N GLU A 6 -2.68 14.36 3.44
CA GLU A 6 -2.36 14.91 4.76
C GLU A 6 -1.54 13.94 5.61
N ASN A 7 -1.87 12.64 5.55
CA ASN A 7 -1.30 11.62 6.40
C ASN A 7 -0.81 10.42 5.57
N SER A 8 0.49 10.18 5.59
CA SER A 8 1.07 9.05 4.88
C SER A 8 0.60 7.71 5.49
N PRO A 9 0.36 6.67 4.66
CA PRO A 9 -0.22 5.42 5.11
C PRO A 9 0.67 4.67 6.11
N ASP A 10 2.00 4.81 6.00
CA ASP A 10 2.98 4.23 6.93
C ASP A 10 2.78 4.75 8.36
N LYS A 11 2.63 6.07 8.52
CA LYS A 11 2.41 6.70 9.83
C LYS A 11 1.06 6.29 10.41
N VAL A 12 0.01 6.31 9.58
CA VAL A 12 -1.35 5.93 10.00
C VAL A 12 -1.38 4.48 10.47
N LEU A 13 -0.88 3.55 9.64
CA LEU A 13 -0.89 2.12 9.95
C LEU A 13 0.00 1.80 11.16
N SER A 14 1.20 2.37 11.24
CA SER A 14 2.08 2.17 12.40
C SER A 14 1.41 2.60 13.69
N THR A 15 0.71 3.74 13.68
CA THR A 15 0.00 4.26 14.85
C THR A 15 -1.17 3.35 15.24
N ILE A 16 -1.98 2.92 14.27
CA ILE A 16 -3.11 2.01 14.51
C ILE A 16 -2.62 0.69 15.10
N TYR A 17 -1.61 0.08 14.50
CA TYR A 17 -1.08 -1.21 14.95
C TYR A 17 -0.39 -1.09 16.31
N ALA A 18 0.38 -0.03 16.57
CA ALA A 18 0.97 0.21 17.89
C ALA A 18 -0.10 0.31 19.00
N ASN A 19 -1.22 0.98 18.70
CA ASN A 19 -2.34 1.10 19.64
C ASN A 19 -3.03 -0.26 19.87
N LEU A 20 -3.32 -1.00 18.79
CA LEU A 20 -3.96 -2.32 18.88
C LEU A 20 -3.07 -3.34 19.62
N GLU A 21 -1.77 -3.36 19.32
CA GLU A 21 -0.76 -4.17 20.02
C GLU A 21 -0.71 -3.84 21.52
N SER A 22 -0.74 -2.55 21.87
CA SER A 22 -0.74 -2.09 23.27
C SER A 22 -2.00 -2.55 24.02
N LEU A 23 -3.18 -2.45 23.40
CA LEU A 23 -4.44 -2.92 23.97
C LEU A 23 -4.49 -4.44 24.08
N LYS A 24 -4.01 -5.16 23.08
CA LYS A 24 -3.87 -6.62 23.11
C LYS A 24 -2.99 -7.08 24.28
N LYS A 25 -1.86 -6.41 24.53
CA LYS A 25 -0.98 -6.71 25.68
C LYS A 25 -1.66 -6.48 27.04
N LYS A 26 -2.68 -5.62 27.09
CA LYS A 26 -3.51 -5.38 28.29
C LYS A 26 -4.68 -6.36 28.43
N GLY A 27 -4.82 -7.32 27.52
CA GLY A 27 -5.89 -8.32 27.53
C GLY A 27 -7.20 -7.86 26.89
N ASP A 28 -7.18 -6.80 26.07
CA ASP A 28 -8.37 -6.34 25.35
C ASP A 28 -8.75 -7.32 24.22
N GLU A 29 -9.84 -8.06 24.41
CA GLU A 29 -10.35 -9.00 23.40
C GLU A 29 -10.85 -8.32 22.12
N PHE A 30 -11.37 -7.10 22.22
CA PHE A 30 -11.83 -6.36 21.05
C PHE A 30 -10.66 -5.97 20.18
N ALA A 31 -9.55 -5.51 20.77
CA ALA A 31 -8.33 -5.20 20.02
C ALA A 31 -7.82 -6.42 19.24
N MET A 32 -7.82 -7.62 19.86
CA MET A 32 -7.45 -8.86 19.17
C MET A 32 -8.38 -9.18 17.99
N LYS A 33 -9.70 -9.18 18.23
CA LYS A 33 -10.71 -9.43 17.18
C LYS A 33 -10.66 -8.39 16.06
N THR A 34 -10.36 -7.14 16.40
CA THR A 34 -10.20 -6.05 15.43
C THR A 34 -8.97 -6.29 14.56
N MET A 35 -7.82 -6.66 15.11
CA MET A 35 -6.63 -6.99 14.31
C MET A 35 -6.90 -8.14 13.33
N GLU A 36 -7.59 -9.19 13.79
CA GLU A 36 -7.92 -10.36 12.94
C GLU A 36 -8.90 -10.04 11.81
N LYS A 37 -9.79 -9.07 12.01
CA LYS A 37 -10.87 -8.73 11.06
C LYS A 37 -10.64 -7.41 10.33
N LEU A 38 -9.51 -6.75 10.55
CA LEU A 38 -9.22 -5.44 9.99
C LEU A 38 -9.11 -5.56 8.47
N ARG A 39 -9.87 -4.71 7.78
CA ARG A 39 -9.81 -4.56 6.33
C ARG A 39 -9.62 -3.10 5.97
N LEU A 40 -8.79 -2.85 4.98
CA LEU A 40 -8.53 -1.52 4.45
C LEU A 40 -9.26 -1.37 3.13
N ILE A 41 -9.87 -0.21 2.92
CA ILE A 41 -10.50 0.15 1.65
C ILE A 41 -9.72 1.32 1.07
N VAL A 42 -9.20 1.15 -0.14
CA VAL A 42 -8.50 2.19 -0.89
C VAL A 42 -9.46 2.80 -1.89
N ALA A 43 -9.94 4.00 -1.58
CA ALA A 43 -10.69 4.83 -2.52
C ALA A 43 -9.72 5.67 -3.35
N GLY A 44 -9.19 5.12 -4.45
CA GLY A 44 -8.21 5.80 -5.28
C GLY A 44 -7.91 5.07 -6.60
N GLY A 45 -6.86 5.49 -7.30
CA GLY A 45 -6.37 4.78 -8.49
C GLY A 45 -5.37 3.67 -8.16
N ASP A 46 -4.87 2.99 -9.21
CA ASP A 46 -3.89 1.92 -9.07
C ASP A 46 -2.61 2.36 -8.34
N GLY A 47 -2.16 3.61 -8.54
CA GLY A 47 -0.98 4.15 -7.85
C GLY A 47 -1.17 4.30 -6.33
N THR A 48 -2.35 4.74 -5.89
CA THR A 48 -2.70 4.85 -4.46
C THR A 48 -2.80 3.47 -3.81
N ALA A 49 -3.43 2.52 -4.51
CA ALA A 49 -3.51 1.13 -4.04
C ALA A 49 -2.13 0.48 -3.96
N GLY A 50 -1.31 0.65 -4.99
CA GLY A 50 0.08 0.16 -5.03
C GLY A 50 0.93 0.73 -3.90
N TRP A 51 0.78 2.03 -3.59
CA TRP A 51 1.48 2.65 -2.47
C TRP A 51 1.13 1.99 -1.13
N LEU A 52 -0.17 1.83 -0.83
CA LEU A 52 -0.60 1.18 0.42
C LEU A 52 -0.12 -0.28 0.50
N LEU A 53 -0.19 -1.01 -0.62
CA LEU A 53 0.30 -2.40 -0.71
C LEU A 53 1.80 -2.48 -0.39
N GLY A 54 2.61 -1.56 -0.93
CA GLY A 54 4.04 -1.47 -0.62
C GLY A 54 4.27 -1.22 0.86
N VAL A 55 3.59 -0.23 1.44
CA VAL A 55 3.71 0.10 2.87
C VAL A 55 3.34 -1.08 3.78
N ILE A 56 2.30 -1.85 3.48
CA ILE A 56 1.94 -3.02 4.30
C ILE A 56 3.04 -4.09 4.26
N CYS A 57 3.69 -4.26 3.12
CA CYS A 57 4.83 -5.17 3.00
C CYS A 57 6.03 -4.66 3.80
N ASP A 58 6.34 -3.37 3.72
CA ASP A 58 7.48 -2.77 4.42
C ASP A 58 7.32 -2.74 5.94
N LEU A 59 6.09 -2.64 6.45
CA LEU A 59 5.81 -2.58 7.89
C LEU A 59 5.90 -3.94 8.61
N GLU A 60 6.01 -5.06 7.87
CA GLU A 60 6.13 -6.42 8.43
C GLU A 60 5.13 -6.71 9.57
N LEU A 61 3.87 -6.28 9.39
CA LEU A 61 2.84 -6.35 10.42
C LEU A 61 2.54 -7.81 10.80
N SER A 62 2.36 -8.08 12.10
CA SER A 62 2.09 -9.44 12.60
C SER A 62 0.84 -10.06 11.98
N HIS A 63 -0.17 -9.24 11.68
CA HIS A 63 -1.40 -9.60 10.99
C HIS A 63 -1.69 -8.54 9.92
N PRO A 64 -1.14 -8.68 8.70
CA PRO A 64 -1.37 -7.68 7.65
C PRO A 64 -2.84 -7.70 7.23
N PRO A 65 -3.50 -6.53 7.14
CA PRO A 65 -4.93 -6.47 6.87
C PRO A 65 -5.21 -6.70 5.38
N ALA A 66 -6.35 -7.30 5.07
CA ALA A 66 -6.78 -7.43 3.68
C ALA A 66 -7.13 -6.05 3.09
N ILE A 67 -6.84 -5.85 1.80
CA ILE A 67 -7.12 -4.59 1.10
C ILE A 67 -8.20 -4.81 0.03
N ALA A 68 -9.22 -3.97 0.03
CA ALA A 68 -10.16 -3.82 -1.06
C ALA A 68 -9.90 -2.49 -1.78
N THR A 69 -9.89 -2.51 -3.12
CA THR A 69 -9.59 -1.33 -3.94
C THR A 69 -10.85 -0.88 -4.66
N VAL A 70 -11.25 0.38 -4.46
CA VAL A 70 -12.39 0.96 -5.17
C VAL A 70 -11.89 1.51 -6.52
N PRO A 71 -12.52 1.14 -7.66
CA PRO A 71 -12.12 1.61 -8.98
C PRO A 71 -12.48 3.09 -9.21
N LEU A 72 -11.67 4.00 -8.67
CA LEU A 72 -11.84 5.46 -8.81
C LEU A 72 -10.85 6.12 -9.79
N GLY A 73 -9.89 5.35 -10.33
CA GLY A 73 -8.91 5.85 -11.30
C GLY A 73 -9.32 5.67 -12.76
N THR A 74 -8.43 6.07 -13.68
CA THR A 74 -8.64 5.94 -15.13
C THR A 74 -8.34 4.52 -15.64
N GLY A 75 -7.38 3.81 -15.03
CA GLY A 75 -6.96 2.46 -15.45
C GLY A 75 -7.68 1.32 -14.73
N ASN A 76 -7.85 1.42 -13.42
CA ASN A 76 -8.50 0.44 -12.53
C ASN A 76 -8.07 -1.02 -12.78
N ASN A 77 -6.78 -1.23 -13.02
CA ASN A 77 -6.23 -2.56 -13.29
C ASN A 77 -6.21 -3.40 -12.01
N LEU A 78 -5.82 -2.82 -10.88
CA LEU A 78 -5.77 -3.53 -9.59
C LEU A 78 -7.18 -3.93 -9.09
N PRO A 79 -8.17 -3.02 -9.01
CA PRO A 79 -9.55 -3.40 -8.72
C PRO A 79 -10.09 -4.48 -9.64
N PHE A 80 -9.80 -4.41 -10.94
CA PHE A 80 -10.25 -5.43 -11.87
C PHE A 80 -9.57 -6.78 -11.64
N ALA A 81 -8.25 -6.80 -11.45
CA ALA A 81 -7.48 -8.02 -11.20
C ALA A 81 -7.91 -8.73 -9.90
N PHE A 82 -8.28 -7.96 -8.87
CA PHE A 82 -8.79 -8.49 -7.60
C PHE A 82 -10.31 -8.77 -7.61
N GLY A 83 -10.99 -8.58 -8.74
CA GLY A 83 -12.40 -8.92 -8.90
C GLY A 83 -13.41 -7.86 -8.45
N TRP A 84 -12.96 -6.65 -8.08
CA TRP A 84 -13.82 -5.51 -7.75
C TRP A 84 -14.41 -4.80 -8.97
N GLY A 85 -13.95 -5.16 -10.18
CA GLY A 85 -14.43 -4.60 -11.44
C GLY A 85 -13.69 -3.33 -11.87
N LYS A 86 -14.04 -2.80 -13.05
CA LYS A 86 -13.39 -1.63 -13.66
C LYS A 86 -14.09 -0.29 -13.43
N LYS A 87 -15.36 -0.34 -13.01
CA LYS A 87 -16.22 0.85 -12.92
C LYS A 87 -16.47 1.19 -11.47
N ASN A 88 -16.44 2.49 -11.16
CA ASN A 88 -16.84 3.01 -9.87
C ASN A 88 -18.24 2.46 -9.50
N PRO A 89 -18.42 1.83 -8.32
CA PRO A 89 -19.71 1.30 -7.88
C PRO A 89 -20.77 2.38 -7.64
N GLY A 90 -20.39 3.66 -7.65
CA GLY A 90 -21.24 4.81 -7.34
C GLY A 90 -20.86 5.41 -5.99
N THR A 91 -21.19 6.69 -5.82
CA THR A 91 -20.85 7.46 -4.61
C THR A 91 -22.08 7.84 -3.78
N ASP A 92 -23.28 7.43 -4.21
CA ASP A 92 -24.47 7.56 -3.38
C ASP A 92 -24.47 6.56 -2.23
N GLN A 93 -25.27 6.84 -1.20
CA GLN A 93 -25.31 6.06 0.02
C GLN A 93 -25.56 4.57 -0.24
N ARG A 94 -26.48 4.21 -1.15
CA ARG A 94 -26.83 2.81 -1.41
C ARG A 94 -25.67 2.08 -2.06
N SER A 95 -25.00 2.71 -3.01
CA SER A 95 -23.79 2.15 -3.63
C SER A 95 -22.66 1.94 -2.64
N VAL A 96 -22.41 2.91 -1.74
CA VAL A 96 -21.37 2.79 -0.71
C VAL A 96 -21.70 1.66 0.27
N GLU A 97 -22.93 1.61 0.78
CA GLU A 97 -23.38 0.54 1.68
C GLU A 97 -23.28 -0.84 1.03
N ALA A 98 -23.69 -0.96 -0.24
CA ALA A 98 -23.57 -2.21 -1.00
C ALA A 98 -22.12 -2.63 -1.19
N PHE A 99 -21.21 -1.70 -1.48
CA PHE A 99 -19.78 -2.00 -1.60
C PHE A 99 -19.18 -2.43 -0.26
N LEU A 100 -19.52 -1.77 0.85
CA LEU A 100 -19.08 -2.18 2.19
C LEU A 100 -19.57 -3.59 2.54
N ASP A 101 -20.81 -3.93 2.21
CA ASP A 101 -21.34 -5.29 2.38
C ASP A 101 -20.56 -6.34 1.56
N GLN A 102 -20.20 -6.01 0.32
CA GLN A 102 -19.34 -6.86 -0.50
C GLN A 102 -17.96 -7.05 0.13
N VAL A 103 -17.32 -5.98 0.63
CA VAL A 103 -16.02 -6.06 1.32
C VAL A 103 -16.09 -6.89 2.60
N MET A 104 -17.19 -6.78 3.36
CA MET A 104 -17.39 -7.59 4.56
C MET A 104 -17.51 -9.10 4.25
N LYS A 105 -18.13 -9.45 3.13
CA LYS A 105 -18.39 -10.83 2.69
C LYS A 105 -17.31 -11.41 1.76
N ALA A 106 -16.41 -10.57 1.27
CA ALA A 106 -15.39 -10.98 0.31
C ALA A 106 -14.43 -12.02 0.90
N LYS A 107 -14.01 -12.95 0.04
CA LYS A 107 -12.97 -13.92 0.37
C LYS A 107 -11.61 -13.28 0.21
N GLU A 108 -10.79 -13.41 1.24
CA GLU A 108 -9.41 -12.96 1.22
C GLU A 108 -8.57 -13.82 0.27
N MET A 109 -7.65 -13.17 -0.45
CA MET A 109 -6.72 -13.83 -1.34
C MET A 109 -5.30 -13.38 -1.02
N LYS A 110 -4.34 -14.30 -1.16
CA LYS A 110 -2.92 -13.97 -1.10
C LYS A 110 -2.50 -13.42 -2.46
N ILE A 111 -1.60 -12.45 -2.42
CA ILE A 111 -1.00 -11.85 -3.59
C ILE A 111 0.51 -11.94 -3.46
N ASP A 112 1.19 -12.02 -4.60
CA ASP A 112 2.64 -11.88 -4.64
C ASP A 112 2.99 -10.39 -4.70
N ASN A 113 4.04 -10.00 -3.98
CA ASN A 113 4.63 -8.67 -4.09
C ASN A 113 6.09 -8.82 -4.55
N TRP A 114 6.49 -7.98 -5.51
CA TRP A 114 7.82 -8.02 -6.12
C TRP A 114 8.59 -6.78 -5.70
N HIS A 115 9.68 -6.98 -4.98
CA HIS A 115 10.64 -5.93 -4.68
C HIS A 115 11.71 -5.91 -5.78
N ILE A 116 11.71 -4.86 -6.61
CA ILE A 116 12.64 -4.74 -7.75
C ILE A 116 13.71 -3.70 -7.42
N LEU A 117 14.97 -4.13 -7.40
CA LEU A 117 16.12 -3.23 -7.30
C LEU A 117 16.67 -2.95 -8.70
N MET A 118 16.57 -1.69 -9.14
CA MET A 118 17.14 -1.24 -10.40
C MET A 118 18.49 -0.57 -10.16
N ARG A 119 19.55 -1.11 -10.78
CA ARG A 119 20.90 -0.53 -10.77
C ARG A 119 21.24 -0.03 -12.17
N MET A 120 21.69 1.22 -12.27
CA MET A 120 22.14 1.80 -13.53
C MET A 120 23.67 1.94 -13.54
N ARG A 121 24.31 1.63 -14.67
CA ARG A 121 25.75 1.86 -14.84
C ARG A 121 26.03 3.36 -14.80
N ALA A 122 27.09 3.74 -14.09
CA ALA A 122 27.55 5.11 -14.08
C ALA A 122 27.91 5.58 -15.51
N PRO A 123 27.43 6.74 -15.98
CA PRO A 123 27.85 7.30 -17.25
C PRO A 123 29.36 7.58 -17.25
N LYS A 124 30.02 7.37 -18.41
CA LYS A 124 31.48 7.58 -18.58
C LYS A 124 31.89 9.06 -18.47
N GLN A 125 30.96 9.98 -18.69
CA GLN A 125 31.15 11.43 -18.65
C GLN A 125 29.87 12.10 -18.12
N GLY A 126 30.03 13.20 -17.39
CA GLY A 126 28.92 13.94 -16.77
C GLY A 126 28.72 13.60 -15.28
N SER A 127 27.97 14.45 -14.58
CA SER A 127 27.59 14.19 -13.20
C SER A 127 26.60 13.02 -13.13
N CYS A 128 26.76 12.18 -12.10
CA CYS A 128 25.82 11.12 -11.75
C CYS A 128 24.80 11.58 -10.69
N ASP A 129 24.81 12.87 -10.36
CA ASP A 129 23.91 13.39 -9.34
C ASP A 129 22.47 13.37 -9.88
N PRO A 130 21.51 12.92 -9.06
CA PRO A 130 20.10 12.99 -9.43
C PRO A 130 19.72 14.44 -9.77
N ILE A 131 19.09 14.65 -10.94
CA ILE A 131 18.54 15.95 -11.30
C ILE A 131 17.34 16.19 -10.37
N ALA A 132 17.46 17.16 -9.48
CA ALA A 132 16.40 17.53 -8.56
C ALA A 132 15.28 18.31 -9.28
N PRO A 133 14.02 18.18 -8.83
CA PRO A 133 13.51 17.20 -7.89
C PRO A 133 13.17 15.88 -8.60
N LEU A 134 13.60 14.74 -8.05
CA LEU A 134 12.95 13.48 -8.38
C LEU A 134 11.67 13.38 -7.56
N GLU A 135 10.57 13.88 -8.09
CA GLU A 135 9.26 13.40 -7.65
C GLU A 135 9.10 11.96 -8.15
N LEU A 136 9.64 11.02 -7.38
CA LEU A 136 9.43 9.61 -7.64
C LEU A 136 7.96 9.26 -7.33
N PRO A 137 7.31 8.44 -8.16
CA PRO A 137 6.08 7.79 -7.77
C PRO A 137 6.26 7.08 -6.43
N HIS A 138 5.22 7.04 -5.60
CA HIS A 138 5.26 6.37 -4.29
C HIS A 138 5.68 4.89 -4.33
N SER A 139 5.59 4.25 -5.50
CA SER A 139 6.04 2.87 -5.75
C SER A 139 7.55 2.75 -5.98
N LEU A 140 8.28 3.87 -6.05
CA LEU A 140 9.72 3.92 -6.30
C LEU A 140 10.39 4.66 -5.15
N HIS A 141 11.41 4.01 -4.58
CA HIS A 141 12.28 4.62 -3.59
C HIS A 141 13.63 4.92 -4.23
N ALA A 142 14.13 6.14 -4.02
CA ALA A 142 15.49 6.47 -4.43
C ALA A 142 16.45 5.63 -3.60
N PHE A 143 17.24 4.79 -4.25
CA PHE A 143 18.33 4.09 -3.59
C PHE A 143 19.60 4.94 -3.62
N HIS A 144 20.42 4.79 -2.59
CA HIS A 144 21.73 5.43 -2.54
C HIS A 144 22.61 4.95 -3.69
N ARG A 145 23.59 5.79 -4.06
CA ARG A 145 24.61 5.42 -5.03
C ARG A 145 25.27 4.11 -4.59
N VAL A 146 25.22 3.11 -5.45
CA VAL A 146 25.89 1.83 -5.23
C VAL A 146 27.39 2.08 -5.36
N SER A 147 28.19 1.62 -4.39
CA SER A 147 29.65 1.75 -4.43
C SER A 147 30.21 1.01 -5.64
N ASP A 148 31.25 1.55 -6.28
CA ASP A 148 31.99 0.84 -7.34
C ASP A 148 32.65 -0.47 -6.82
N THR A 149 32.73 -0.63 -5.51
CA THR A 149 33.22 -1.84 -4.82
C THR A 149 32.12 -2.81 -4.39
N ASP A 150 30.85 -2.55 -4.70
CA ASP A 150 29.75 -3.46 -4.38
C ASP A 150 29.92 -4.76 -5.19
N GLU A 151 29.93 -5.91 -4.51
CA GLU A 151 30.18 -7.23 -5.11
C GLU A 151 29.16 -7.62 -6.18
N LEU A 152 27.97 -7.01 -6.16
CA LEU A 152 26.90 -7.21 -7.13
C LEU A 152 27.00 -6.24 -8.34
N ASN A 153 28.08 -5.45 -8.45
CA ASN A 153 28.37 -4.59 -9.61
C ASN A 153 29.24 -5.27 -10.70
N MET A 154 29.47 -6.59 -10.61
CA MET A 154 30.19 -7.36 -11.64
C MET A 154 29.38 -7.54 -12.94
#